data_AF-D0CES8-F1
#
_entry.id   AF-D0CES8-F1
#
_cell.length_a   1.000
_cell.length_b   1.000
_cell.length_c   1.000
_cell.angle_alpha   90.00
_cell.angle_beta   90.00
_cell.angle_gamma   90.00
#
_symmetry.space_group_name_H-M   'P 1'
#
loop_
_entity.id
_entity.type
_entity.pdbx_description
1 polymer ?
#
loop_
_entity_poly.entity_id
_entity_poly.type
_entity_poly.pdbx_seq_one_letter_code
_entity_poly.pdbx_strand_id
1 'polypeptide(L)' 'MVTAGEKPGTGFYFCAQCGHRVFLEINTDPLPPCTKCYCTQFKR' A
#
# COMPACT_ATOMS: atom_id res chain seq x y z
N MET A 1 -1.69 9.84 -4.12
CA MET A 1 -1.11 9.18 -2.93
C MET A 1 -2.15 8.21 -2.41
N VAL A 2 -1.73 7.02 -2.03
CA VAL A 2 -2.62 5.92 -1.67
C VAL A 2 -2.48 5.66 -0.18
N THR A 3 -3.60 5.47 0.51
CA THR A 3 -3.57 5.27 1.96
C THR A 3 -3.86 3.81 2.31
N ALA A 4 -3.18 3.26 3.31
CA ALA A 4 -3.52 1.98 3.90
C ALA A 4 -4.98 2.02 4.38
N GLY A 5 -5.72 0.96 4.12
CA GLY A 5 -7.16 0.84 4.39
C GLY A 5 -8.04 1.20 3.19
N GLU A 6 -7.55 1.96 2.22
CA GLU A 6 -8.29 2.19 0.97
C GLU A 6 -8.18 0.99 0.03
N LYS A 7 -9.08 0.95 -0.95
CA LYS A 7 -9.11 -0.05 -2.04
C LYS A 7 -8.69 0.63 -3.35
N PRO A 8 -7.39 0.94 -3.52
CA PRO A 8 -6.87 1.58 -4.73
C PRO A 8 -6.88 0.65 -5.95
N GLY A 9 -7.09 -0.64 -5.71
CA GLY A 9 -7.17 -1.71 -6.68
C GLY A 9 -5.86 -2.45 -6.91
N THR A 10 -5.90 -3.40 -7.83
CA THR A 10 -4.78 -4.26 -8.18
C THR A 10 -3.61 -3.44 -8.72
N GLY A 11 -2.41 -3.64 -8.18
CA GLY A 11 -1.24 -2.87 -8.59
C GLY A 11 -0.07 -2.96 -7.63
N PHE A 12 1.01 -2.28 -8.01
CA PHE A 12 2.20 -2.10 -7.19
C PHE A 12 2.07 -0.83 -6.37
N TYR A 13 2.39 -0.93 -5.09
CA TYR A 13 2.36 0.16 -4.13
C TYR A 13 3.70 0.25 -3.43
N PHE A 14 4.30 1.42 -3.42
CA PHE A 14 5.58 1.68 -2.80
C PHE A 14 5.38 2.53 -1.56
N CYS A 15 5.79 2.04 -0.39
CA CYS A 15 5.70 2.83 0.83
C CYS A 15 6.48 4.13 0.68
N ALA A 16 5.82 5.27 0.94
CA ALA A 16 6.43 6.59 0.78
C ALA A 16 7.58 6.86 1.78
N GLN A 17 7.64 6.09 2.87
CA GLN A 17 8.62 6.25 3.95
C GLN A 17 9.82 5.31 3.83
N CYS A 18 9.58 4.01 3.65
CA CYS A 18 10.66 3.01 3.61
C CYS A 18 10.95 2.43 2.22
N GLY A 19 10.16 2.79 1.20
CA GLY A 19 10.31 2.27 -0.17
C GLY A 19 9.87 0.81 -0.34
N HIS A 20 9.21 0.21 0.66
CA HIS A 20 8.76 -1.17 0.57
C HIS A 20 7.71 -1.35 -0.53
N ARG A 21 7.92 -2.31 -1.43
CA ARG A 21 6.95 -2.67 -2.46
C ARG A 21 5.90 -3.62 -1.87
N VAL A 22 4.64 -3.29 -2.09
CA VAL A 22 3.48 -4.10 -1.78
C VAL A 22 2.75 -4.33 -3.09
N PHE A 23 2.43 -5.59 -3.38
CA PHE A 23 1.65 -5.94 -4.55
C PHE A 23 0.27 -6.38 -4.08
N LEU A 24 -0.76 -5.69 -4.57
CA LEU A 24 -2.14 -6.14 -4.38
C LEU A 24 -2.55 -6.86 -5.66
N GLU A 25 -2.82 -8.16 -5.55
CA GLU A 25 -3.48 -8.94 -6.60
C GLU A 25 -4.99 -8.71 -6.62
N ILE A 26 -5.56 -8.43 -5.45
CA ILE A 26 -7.01 -8.43 -5.21
C ILE A 26 -7.49 -7.01 -4.94
N ASN A 27 -8.44 -6.56 -5.76
CA ASN A 27 -9.08 -5.24 -5.67
C ASN A 27 -10.00 -5.10 -4.44
N THR A 28 -10.33 -6.23 -3.79
CA THR A 28 -11.28 -6.31 -2.67
C THR A 28 -10.64 -6.03 -1.32
N ASP A 29 -9.33 -6.26 -1.20
CA ASP A 29 -8.63 -6.24 0.06
C ASP A 29 -8.12 -4.82 0.37
N PRO A 30 -8.35 -4.35 1.62
CA PRO A 30 -7.82 -3.06 2.04
C PRO A 30 -6.29 -3.11 2.04
N LEU A 31 -5.65 -2.06 1.52
CA LEU A 31 -4.19 -1.97 1.51
C LEU A 31 -3.66 -2.05 2.95
N PRO A 32 -2.87 -3.08 3.32
CA PRO A 32 -2.37 -3.17 4.69
C PRO A 32 -1.36 -2.04 4.97
N PRO A 33 -1.25 -1.60 6.24
CA PRO A 33 -0.19 -0.66 6.63
C PRO A 33 1.19 -1.28 6.40
N CYS A 34 2.20 -0.43 6.23
CA CYS A 34 3.54 -0.94 5.97
C CYS A 34 4.10 -1.70 7.18
N THR A 35 4.51 -2.95 7.00
CA THR A 35 5.03 -3.81 8.08
C THR A 35 6.38 -3.34 8.65
N LYS A 36 7.13 -2.49 7.93
CA LYS A 36 8.43 -1.98 8.39
C LYS A 36 8.35 -0.71 9.22
N CYS A 37 7.48 0.22 8.83
CA CYS A 37 7.45 1.57 9.38
C CYS A 37 6.05 1.99 9.85
N TYR A 38 5.07 1.09 9.77
CA TYR A 38 3.66 1.33 10.10
C TYR A 38 3.04 2.53 9.39
N CYS A 39 3.69 3.02 8.33
CA CYS A 39 3.18 4.12 7.54
C CYS A 39 2.01 3.65 6.71
N THR A 40 1.01 4.52 6.63
CA THR A 40 -0.18 4.32 5.84
C THR A 40 -0.07 4.95 4.46
N GLN A 41 1.00 5.67 4.14
CA GLN A 41 1.14 6.35 2.85
C GLN A 41 1.96 5.53 1.84
N PHE A 42 1.37 5.33 0.66
CA PHE A 42 1.94 4.62 -0.47
C PHE A 42 1.88 5.45 -1.76
N LYS A 43 2.87 5.22 -2.61
CA LYS A 43 2.99 5.73 -3.99
C LYS A 43 2.63 4.59 -4.94
N ARG A 44 2.04 4.92 -6.09
CA ARG A 44 1.74 3.96 -7.16
C ARG A 44 2.92 3.90 -8.13
#